data_AF-A0A3A8HEQ4-F1
#
_entry.id   AF-A0A3A8HEQ4-F1
#
_cell.length_a   1.000
_cell.length_b   1.000
_cell.length_c   1.000
_cell.angle_alpha   90.00
_cell.angle_beta   90.00
_cell.angle_gamma   90.00
#
_symmetry.space_group_name_H-M   'P 1'
#
loop_
_entity.id
_entity.type
_entity.pdbx_description
1 polymer ?
#
loop_
_entity_poly.entity_id
_entity_poly.type
_entity_poly.pdbx_seq_one_letter_code
_entity_poly.pdbx_strand_id
1 'polypeptide(L)'
;VRKEGKAHGLQRRIEGTDVEGRAVLVVEDVSTTGGSPLTAAEALQEAGAEVVAIAVIVDRGGRAAVEAAGFEYRAAFTLADLDLA
;
A
#
# COMPACT_ATOMS: atom_id res chain seq x y z
N VAL A 1 -5.56 5.27 -4.06
CA VAL A 1 -5.45 6.39 -3.09
C VAL A 1 -4.61 7.49 -3.73
N ARG A 2 -5.02 8.76 -3.67
CA ARG A 2 -4.19 9.86 -4.18
C ARG A 2 -3.13 10.26 -3.16
N LYS A 3 -1.90 10.51 -3.62
CA LYS A 3 -0.73 10.77 -2.77
C LYS A 3 -0.76 12.11 -2.01
N GLU A 4 -1.56 13.09 -2.43
CA GLU A 4 -1.76 14.36 -1.72
C GLU A 4 -2.98 15.08 -2.34
N GLY A 5 -3.89 15.58 -1.50
CA GLY A 5 -5.04 16.37 -1.94
C GLY A 5 -4.65 17.84 -2.05
N LYS A 6 -4.75 18.44 -3.25
CA LYS A 6 -4.68 19.89 -3.36
C LYS A 6 -5.93 20.47 -2.68
N ALA A 7 -5.72 21.38 -1.74
CA ALA A 7 -6.76 22.06 -0.96
C ALA A 7 -7.64 22.95 -1.86
N HIS A 8 -8.59 22.36 -2.57
CA HIS A 8 -9.87 22.95 -2.97
C HIS A 8 -10.72 21.91 -3.71
N GLY A 9 -11.81 21.50 -3.06
CA GLY A 9 -12.77 20.53 -3.57
C GLY A 9 -12.87 19.32 -2.66
N LEU A 10 -14.08 18.77 -2.54
CA LEU A 10 -14.44 17.56 -1.80
C LEU A 10 -13.75 16.32 -2.42
N GLN A 11 -12.42 16.29 -2.44
CA GLN A 11 -11.63 15.21 -3.03
C GLN A 11 -11.54 14.08 -2.01
N ARG A 12 -12.34 13.04 -2.23
CA ARG A 12 -12.20 11.77 -1.52
C ARG A 12 -10.79 11.23 -1.78
N ARG A 13 -10.01 10.97 -0.71
CA ARG A 13 -8.66 10.34 -0.81
C ARG A 13 -8.71 8.97 -1.46
N ILE A 14 -9.87 8.30 -1.37
CA ILE A 14 -10.20 7.02 -1.97
C ILE A 14 -11.22 7.27 -3.09
N GLU A 15 -10.84 6.93 -4.32
CA GLU A 15 -11.75 6.92 -5.46
C GLU A 15 -12.38 5.53 -5.60
N GLY A 16 -13.61 5.46 -6.12
CA GLY A 16 -14.31 4.19 -6.34
C GLY A 16 -15.43 3.91 -5.35
N THR A 17 -15.76 2.62 -5.20
CA THR A 17 -16.80 2.12 -4.30
C THR A 17 -16.39 2.30 -2.85
N ASP A 18 -17.38 2.39 -1.97
CA ASP A 18 -17.18 2.34 -0.52
C ASP A 18 -16.44 1.06 -0.09
N VAL A 19 -15.55 1.22 0.89
CA VAL A 19 -14.65 0.20 1.40
C VAL A 19 -14.89 -0.11 2.88
N GLU A 20 -15.79 0.61 3.56
CA GLU A 20 -16.10 0.39 4.98
C GLU A 20 -16.53 -1.06 5.24
N GLY A 21 -15.88 -1.70 6.22
CA GLY A 21 -16.12 -3.09 6.60
C GLY A 21 -15.67 -4.14 5.57
N ARG A 22 -14.95 -3.75 4.52
CA ARG A 22 -14.49 -4.68 3.47
C ARG A 22 -13.03 -5.05 3.67
N ALA A 23 -12.73 -6.32 3.43
CA ALA A 23 -11.37 -6.80 3.24
C ALA A 23 -10.77 -6.25 1.94
N VAL A 24 -9.62 -5.58 2.04
CA VAL A 24 -8.93 -4.96 0.91
C VAL A 24 -7.45 -5.35 0.87
N LEU A 25 -6.94 -5.56 -0.34
CA LEU A 25 -5.52 -5.77 -0.62
C LEU A 25 -4.93 -4.50 -1.23
N VAL A 26 -3.87 -3.97 -0.63
CA VAL A 26 -3.10 -2.89 -1.23
C VAL A 26 -2.08 -3.48 -2.20
N VAL A 27 -2.03 -2.96 -3.42
CA VAL A 27 -1.10 -3.42 -4.45
C VAL A 27 -0.16 -2.30 -4.90
N GLU A 28 1.11 -2.63 -5.12
CA GLU A 28 2.13 -1.73 -5.68
C GLU A 28 2.98 -2.46 -6.73
N ASP A 29 3.52 -1.73 -7.70
CA ASP A 29 4.39 -2.28 -8.73
C ASP A 29 5.80 -2.53 -8.19
N VAL A 30 6.45 -1.50 -7.66
CA VAL A 30 7.81 -1.56 -7.12
C VAL A 30 7.88 -0.80 -5.82
N SER A 31 8.31 -1.46 -4.74
CA SER A 31 8.46 -0.81 -3.44
C SER A 31 9.93 -0.67 -3.07
N THR A 32 10.37 0.58 -2.91
CA THR A 32 11.74 0.91 -2.48
C THR A 32 11.81 1.12 -0.98
N THR A 33 10.88 1.89 -0.41
CA THR A 33 10.86 2.24 1.02
C THR A 33 9.61 1.76 1.75
N GLY A 34 8.58 1.27 1.04
CA GLY A 34 7.30 0.90 1.65
C GLY A 34 6.37 2.08 2.00
N GLY A 35 6.82 3.33 1.86
CA GLY A 35 6.03 4.50 2.29
C GLY A 35 4.73 4.71 1.49
N SER A 36 4.78 4.50 0.18
CA SER A 36 3.63 4.63 -0.72
C SER A 36 2.45 3.68 -0.39
N PRO A 37 2.67 2.36 -0.22
CA PRO A 37 1.61 1.44 0.13
C PRO A 37 1.17 1.60 1.59
N LEU A 38 2.06 2.06 2.49
CA LEU A 38 1.70 2.42 3.86
C LEU A 38 0.70 3.57 3.91
N THR A 39 0.98 4.68 3.23
CA THR A 39 0.03 5.81 3.14
C THR A 39 -1.31 5.39 2.57
N ALA A 40 -1.32 4.44 1.62
CA ALA A 40 -2.57 3.90 1.07
C ALA A 40 -3.31 3.02 2.09
N ALA A 41 -2.60 2.15 2.82
CA ALA A 41 -3.16 1.29 3.84
C ALA A 41 -3.76 2.10 5.01
N GLU A 42 -3.05 3.12 5.50
CA GLU A 42 -3.53 4.03 6.53
C GLU A 42 -4.81 4.74 6.10
N ALA A 43 -4.84 5.29 4.87
CA ALA A 43 -6.03 5.95 4.35
C ALA A 43 -7.24 4.99 4.21
N LEU A 44 -6.99 3.73 3.87
CA LEU A 44 -8.03 2.69 3.78
C LEU A 44 -8.55 2.30 5.17
N GLN A 45 -7.68 2.13 6.16
CA GLN A 45 -8.07 1.88 7.55
C GLN A 45 -8.87 3.03 8.14
N GLU A 46 -8.46 4.28 7.89
CA GLU A 46 -9.22 5.48 8.28
C GLU A 46 -10.61 5.55 7.64
N ALA A 47 -10.80 4.92 6.48
CA ALA A 47 -12.08 4.77 5.81
C ALA A 47 -12.86 3.50 6.23
N GLY A 48 -12.39 2.79 7.26
CA GLY A 48 -13.06 1.62 7.83
C GLY A 48 -12.81 0.32 7.07
N ALA A 49 -11.86 0.28 6.13
CA ALA A 49 -11.51 -0.96 5.44
C ALA A 49 -10.60 -1.85 6.31
N GLU A 50 -10.73 -3.17 6.15
CA GLU A 50 -9.82 -4.15 6.71
C GLU A 50 -8.69 -4.41 5.70
N VAL A 51 -7.53 -3.79 5.89
CA VAL A 51 -6.36 -4.03 5.04
C VAL A 51 -5.75 -5.37 5.42
N VAL A 52 -5.94 -6.39 4.57
CA VAL A 52 -5.50 -7.75 4.88
C VAL A 52 -4.03 -8.01 4.58
N ALA A 53 -3.46 -7.30 3.61
CA ALA A 53 -2.04 -7.34 3.26
C ALA A 53 -1.66 -6.18 2.33
N ILE A 54 -0.36 -5.99 2.15
CA ILE A 54 0.25 -5.25 1.04
C ILE A 54 0.98 -6.26 0.13
N ALA A 55 0.70 -6.21 -1.17
CA ALA A 55 1.37 -7.03 -2.18
C ALA A 55 2.11 -6.16 -3.19
N VAL A 56 3.38 -6.49 -3.46
CA VAL A 56 4.22 -5.81 -4.46
C VAL A 56 4.67 -6.78 -5.54
N ILE A 57 4.85 -6.30 -6.77
CA ILE A 57 5.49 -7.11 -7.82
C ILE A 57 6.99 -7.22 -7.53
N VAL A 58 7.71 -6.12 -7.32
CA VAL A 58 9.15 -6.12 -7.03
C VAL A 58 9.47 -5.39 -5.72
N ASP A 59 10.05 -6.10 -4.76
CA ASP A 59 10.60 -5.51 -3.54
C ASP A 59 12.06 -5.09 -3.72
N ARG A 60 12.34 -3.82 -3.42
CA ARG A 60 13.67 -3.21 -3.43
C ARG A 60 14.07 -2.64 -2.07
N GLY A 61 13.35 -3.00 -1.00
CA GLY A 61 13.67 -2.59 0.38
C GLY A 61 12.48 -2.16 1.24
N GLY A 62 11.24 -2.27 0.73
CA GLY A 62 10.04 -1.78 1.43
C GLY A 62 9.54 -2.69 2.55
N ARG A 63 9.88 -3.99 2.51
CA ARG A 63 9.34 -5.00 3.43
C ARG A 63 9.41 -4.61 4.90
N ALA A 64 10.60 -4.25 5.39
CA ALA A 64 10.83 -4.02 6.82
C ALA A 64 9.96 -2.88 7.37
N ALA A 65 9.77 -1.81 6.58
CA ALA A 65 8.92 -0.70 6.98
C ALA A 65 7.44 -1.11 7.06
N VAL A 66 6.98 -1.92 6.10
CA VAL A 66 5.59 -2.39 6.06
C VAL A 66 5.28 -3.36 7.20
N GLU A 67 6.16 -4.32 7.44
CA GLU A 67 6.01 -5.29 8.54
C GLU A 67 6.11 -4.61 9.91
N ALA A 68 6.98 -3.60 10.06
CA ALA A 68 7.07 -2.80 11.28
C ALA A 68 5.80 -1.99 11.58
N ALA A 69 5.04 -1.62 10.54
CA ALA A 69 3.73 -1.00 10.68
C ALA A 69 2.59 -2.01 10.95
N GLY A 70 2.90 -3.31 11.03
CA GLY A 70 1.96 -4.35 11.40
C GLY A 70 1.17 -4.95 10.23
N PHE A 71 1.54 -4.66 8.99
CA PHE A 71 0.89 -5.25 7.81
C PHE A 71 1.63 -6.48 7.31
N GLU A 72 0.89 -7.49 6.86
CA GLU A 72 1.46 -8.60 6.09
C GLU A 72 1.99 -8.07 4.75
N TYR A 73 3.23 -8.41 4.39
CA TYR A 73 3.87 -7.98 3.15
C TYR A 73 4.25 -9.16 2.24
N ARG A 74 3.72 -9.15 1.02
CA ARG A 74 4.01 -10.17 -0.01
C ARG A 74 4.70 -9.51 -1.20
N ALA A 75 5.77 -10.14 -1.69
CA ALA A 75 6.49 -9.71 -2.88
C ALA A 75 6.53 -10.87 -3.88
N ALA A 76 6.26 -10.60 -5.16
CA ALA A 76 6.42 -11.62 -6.20
C ALA A 76 7.91 -11.85 -6.53
N PHE A 77 8.71 -10.78 -6.53
CA PHE A 77 10.14 -10.81 -6.79
C PHE A 77 10.90 -9.88 -5.83
N THR A 78 12.12 -10.25 -5.53
CA THR A 78 13.17 -9.41 -4.95
C THR A 78 14.22 -9.10 -6.00
N LEU A 79 15.18 -8.21 -5.69
CA LEU A 79 16.33 -7.98 -6.58
C LEU A 79 17.15 -9.26 -6.81
N ALA A 80 17.21 -10.16 -5.82
CA ALA A 80 17.92 -11.43 -5.96
C ALA A 80 17.21 -12.38 -6.94
N ASP A 81 15.88 -12.39 -6.97
CA ASP A 81 15.10 -13.22 -7.92
C ASP A 81 15.25 -12.76 -9.39
N LEU A 82 15.78 -11.55 -9.60
CA LEU A 82 15.97 -10.93 -10.91
C LEU A 82 17.45 -10.79 -11.31
N ASP A 83 18.38 -11.34 -10.53
CA ASP A 83 19.84 -11.20 -10.74
C ASP A 83 20.32 -9.74 -10.75
N LEU A 84 19.76 -8.90 -9.87
CA LEU A 84 20.03 -7.45 -9.76
C LEU A 84 20.60 -7.03 -8.38
N ALA A 85 21.01 -7.99 -7.54
CA ALA A 85 21.52 -7.76 -6.19
C ALA A 85 23.03 -7.41 -6.16
#